data_AF-A0A6A5ZBH2-F1
#
_entry.id   AF-A0A6A5ZBH2-F1
#
_cell.length_a   1.000
_cell.length_b   1.000
_cell.length_c   1.000
_cell.angle_alpha   90.00
_cell.angle_beta   90.00
_cell.angle_gamma   90.00
#
_symmetry.space_group_name_H-M   'P 1'
#
loop_
_entity.id
_entity.type
_entity.pdbx_description
1 polymer ?
#
loop_
_entity_poly.entity_id
_entity_poly.type
_entity_poly.pdbx_seq_one_letter_code
_entity_poly.pdbx_strand_id
1 'polypeptide(L)'
;MAPAASRTNSLAFAEEFCVVPLSLDCRTNPFRVHTNRIAKFSFLLHAILAVSSQHLAKKNHNSSLNIEMHRHSSTALKLFSKALIYSDIVSLLETILVIVNLETSQTASSTWSIHLNGAQGLLERDSAVESHVGNSRMVAQIAIVVWWDVTIAFISRREPSFPMSYLDMLATQDTGESWSFIVLNGCPIEFVIAMTRLAKLAAIYTKTTRMDWTIFNTFPVEVIIDEVKDYVNQEKVDIDHPGNLDEDPNARRNRFHCIEAWRHAILLYAYRVFAPNQEEAKLRLISHLARVVLDSVRCIPREDTLRSSYCYPYF
;
A
#
# COMPACT_ATOMS: atom_id res chain seq x y z
N MET A 1 -7.14 -33.33 9.62
CA MET A 1 -8.09 -32.51 10.41
C MET A 1 -7.31 -31.36 11.04
N ALA A 2 -7.50 -30.12 10.60
CA ALA A 2 -6.93 -28.97 11.32
C ALA A 2 -7.60 -28.86 12.71
N PRO A 3 -6.84 -28.63 13.79
CA PRO A 3 -7.37 -28.54 15.15
C PRO A 3 -8.42 -27.42 15.27
N ALA A 4 -9.41 -27.58 16.15
CA ALA A 4 -10.54 -26.64 16.27
C ALA A 4 -10.11 -25.17 16.40
N ALA A 5 -9.04 -24.89 17.17
CA ALA A 5 -8.46 -23.55 17.30
C ALA A 5 -7.93 -22.98 15.98
N SER A 6 -7.39 -23.82 15.09
CA SER A 6 -6.93 -23.40 13.76
C SER A 6 -8.11 -23.03 12.84
N ARG A 7 -9.29 -23.63 13.02
CA ARG A 7 -10.50 -23.24 12.28
C ARG A 7 -11.08 -21.93 12.80
N THR A 8 -11.14 -21.75 14.12
CA THR A 8 -11.60 -20.50 14.73
C THR A 8 -10.72 -19.31 14.33
N ASN A 9 -9.40 -19.48 14.33
CA ASN A 9 -8.48 -18.40 13.94
C ASN A 9 -8.55 -18.08 12.43
N SER A 10 -8.73 -19.07 11.56
CA SER A 10 -8.89 -18.83 10.12
C SER A 10 -10.21 -18.17 9.77
N LEU A 11 -11.28 -18.45 10.51
CA LEU A 11 -12.56 -17.73 10.42
C LEU A 11 -12.42 -16.27 10.87
N ALA A 12 -11.80 -16.04 12.03
CA ALA A 12 -11.54 -14.68 12.53
C ALA A 12 -10.71 -13.84 11.53
N PHE A 13 -9.74 -14.44 10.84
CA PHE A 13 -9.01 -13.75 9.78
C PHE A 13 -9.90 -13.38 8.59
N ALA A 14 -10.70 -14.34 8.10
CA ALA A 14 -11.57 -14.14 6.94
C ALA A 14 -12.64 -13.08 7.18
N GLU A 15 -13.09 -12.91 8.42
CA GLU A 15 -14.16 -11.98 8.80
C GLU A 15 -13.64 -10.63 9.31
N GLU A 16 -12.58 -10.60 10.13
CA GLU A 16 -12.15 -9.37 10.84
C GLU A 16 -10.77 -8.86 10.41
N PHE A 17 -9.79 -9.74 10.18
CA PHE A 17 -8.39 -9.29 10.02
C PHE A 17 -8.01 -8.97 8.57
N CYS A 18 -8.72 -9.50 7.59
CA CYS A 18 -8.43 -9.24 6.18
C CYS A 18 -8.76 -7.81 5.73
N VAL A 19 -9.50 -7.03 6.51
CA VAL A 19 -9.82 -5.63 6.20
C VAL A 19 -8.82 -4.65 6.80
N VAL A 20 -8.10 -5.05 7.85
CA VAL A 20 -7.14 -4.21 8.58
C VAL A 20 -6.08 -3.54 7.69
N PRO A 21 -5.55 -4.19 6.63
CA PRO A 21 -4.54 -3.56 5.78
C PRO A 21 -5.09 -2.56 4.76
N LEU A 22 -6.42 -2.45 4.66
CA LEU A 22 -7.10 -1.60 3.68
C LEU A 22 -7.53 -0.28 4.32
N SER A 23 -7.59 0.77 3.50
CA SER A 23 -8.15 2.05 3.91
C SER A 23 -9.67 1.99 4.05
N LEU A 24 -10.34 1.23 3.18
CA LEU A 24 -11.76 0.90 3.22
C LEU A 24 -11.95 -0.54 2.74
N ASP A 25 -12.91 -1.27 3.31
CA ASP A 25 -13.23 -2.61 2.79
C ASP A 25 -13.96 -2.54 1.45
N CYS A 26 -13.82 -3.58 0.64
CA CYS A 26 -14.41 -3.64 -0.69
C CYS A 26 -14.84 -5.04 -1.09
N ARG A 27 -15.61 -5.11 -2.18
CA ARG A 27 -16.08 -6.38 -2.76
C ARG A 27 -14.90 -7.26 -3.16
N THR A 28 -13.88 -6.66 -3.77
CA THR A 28 -12.69 -7.34 -4.23
C THR A 28 -11.50 -7.16 -3.28
N ASN A 29 -11.72 -7.41 -2.00
CA ASN A 29 -10.66 -7.34 -1.00
C ASN A 29 -9.53 -8.34 -1.33
N PRO A 30 -8.28 -7.86 -1.58
CA PRO A 30 -7.16 -8.71 -2.01
C PRO A 30 -6.64 -9.66 -0.92
N PHE A 31 -6.91 -9.35 0.35
CA PHE A 31 -6.51 -10.14 1.51
C PHE A 31 -7.56 -11.17 1.94
N ARG A 32 -8.79 -11.07 1.44
CA ARG A 32 -9.90 -11.96 1.84
C ARG A 32 -9.75 -13.33 1.19
N VAL A 33 -9.08 -14.27 1.85
CA VAL A 33 -8.83 -15.63 1.34
C VAL A 33 -10.03 -16.56 1.55
N HIS A 34 -10.38 -17.36 0.54
CA HIS A 34 -11.45 -18.35 0.65
C HIS A 34 -11.04 -19.55 1.52
N THR A 35 -11.93 -19.98 2.42
CA THR A 35 -11.69 -21.10 3.37
C THR A 35 -11.24 -22.39 2.69
N ASN A 36 -11.76 -22.69 1.49
CA ASN A 36 -11.34 -23.85 0.69
C ASN A 36 -9.86 -23.79 0.30
N ARG A 37 -9.32 -22.61 -0.03
CA ARG A 37 -7.89 -22.43 -0.34
C ARG A 37 -7.05 -22.56 0.92
N ILE A 38 -7.51 -21.98 2.04
CA ILE A 38 -6.85 -22.10 3.34
C ILE A 38 -6.68 -23.59 3.72
N ALA A 39 -7.72 -24.40 3.53
CA ALA A 39 -7.67 -25.83 3.80
C ALA A 39 -6.74 -26.61 2.86
N LYS A 40 -6.62 -26.15 1.60
CA LYS A 40 -5.79 -26.80 0.56
C LYS A 40 -4.30 -26.51 0.73
N PHE A 41 -3.93 -25.28 1.10
CA PHE A 41 -2.54 -24.83 1.08
C PHE A 41 -1.99 -24.59 2.49
N SER A 42 -1.17 -25.52 2.98
CA SER A 42 -0.61 -25.45 4.33
C SER A 42 0.28 -24.22 4.56
N PHE A 43 1.01 -23.76 3.53
CA PHE A 43 1.80 -22.53 3.64
C PHE A 43 0.91 -21.30 3.89
N LEU A 44 -0.22 -21.20 3.20
CA LEU A 44 -1.18 -20.11 3.34
C LEU A 44 -1.91 -20.18 4.68
N LEU A 45 -2.31 -21.38 5.12
CA LEU A 45 -2.88 -21.59 6.45
C LEU A 45 -1.93 -21.08 7.53
N HIS A 46 -0.65 -21.45 7.47
CA HIS A 46 0.32 -21.02 8.47
C HIS A 46 0.56 -19.50 8.43
N ALA A 47 0.55 -18.87 7.26
CA ALA A 47 0.63 -17.41 7.16
C ALA A 47 -0.57 -16.73 7.84
N ILE A 48 -1.79 -17.22 7.59
CA ILE A 48 -3.02 -16.70 8.19
C ILE A 48 -3.03 -16.90 9.71
N LEU A 49 -2.60 -18.08 10.20
CA LEU A 49 -2.48 -18.33 11.63
C LEU A 49 -1.46 -17.41 12.29
N ALA A 50 -0.36 -17.07 11.62
CA ALA A 50 0.62 -16.13 12.14
C ALA A 50 0.00 -14.73 12.34
N VAL A 51 -0.72 -14.22 11.33
CA VAL A 51 -1.41 -12.91 11.42
C VAL A 51 -2.48 -12.93 12.51
N SER A 52 -3.26 -14.01 12.58
CA SER A 52 -4.31 -14.17 13.58
C SER A 52 -3.73 -14.18 15.00
N SER A 53 -2.66 -14.95 15.22
CA SER A 53 -1.95 -15.00 16.50
C SER A 53 -1.42 -13.63 16.91
N GLN A 54 -0.89 -12.84 15.97
CA GLN A 54 -0.43 -11.48 16.27
C GLN A 54 -1.58 -10.55 16.68
N HIS A 55 -2.69 -10.56 15.95
CA HIS A 55 -3.85 -9.71 16.27
C HIS A 55 -4.44 -10.10 17.62
N LEU A 56 -4.60 -11.40 17.89
CA LEU A 56 -5.07 -11.89 19.17
C LEU A 56 -4.09 -11.60 20.32
N ALA A 57 -2.77 -11.65 20.08
CA ALA A 57 -1.77 -11.26 21.06
C ALA A 57 -1.95 -9.80 21.50
N LYS A 58 -2.17 -8.89 20.53
CA LYS A 58 -2.43 -7.47 20.79
C LYS A 58 -3.78 -7.24 21.47
N LYS A 59 -4.86 -7.85 20.96
CA LYS A 59 -6.24 -7.71 21.47
C LYS A 59 -6.39 -8.23 22.89
N ASN A 60 -5.78 -9.36 23.21
CA ASN A 60 -5.92 -10.04 24.51
C ASN A 60 -4.75 -9.77 25.47
N HIS A 61 -3.78 -8.93 25.09
CA HIS A 61 -2.55 -8.66 25.82
C HIS A 61 -1.78 -9.94 26.24
N ASN A 62 -1.76 -10.93 25.35
CA ASN A 62 -1.17 -12.26 25.63
C ASN A 62 0.12 -12.47 24.83
N SER A 63 1.26 -12.34 25.50
CA SER A 63 2.60 -12.49 24.89
C SER A 63 2.92 -13.92 24.44
N SER A 64 2.28 -14.96 24.99
CA SER A 64 2.50 -16.35 24.58
C SER A 64 2.10 -16.60 23.11
N LEU A 65 1.12 -15.83 22.60
CA LEU A 65 0.69 -15.90 21.21
C LEU A 65 1.75 -15.36 20.23
N ASN A 66 2.72 -14.56 20.70
CA ASN A 66 3.84 -14.13 19.85
C ASN A 66 4.76 -15.32 19.49
N ILE A 67 4.93 -16.29 20.40
CA ILE A 67 5.71 -17.51 20.13
C ILE A 67 5.01 -18.32 19.03
N GLU A 68 3.70 -18.50 19.14
CA GLU A 68 2.91 -19.18 18.11
C GLU A 68 2.92 -18.45 16.77
N MET A 69 2.87 -17.11 16.80
CA MET A 69 3.01 -16.28 15.60
C MET A 69 4.36 -16.54 14.90
N HIS A 70 5.49 -16.49 15.61
CA HIS A 70 6.81 -16.73 15.01
C HIS A 70 6.95 -18.16 14.49
N ARG A 71 6.42 -19.15 15.22
CA ARG A 71 6.39 -20.55 14.80
C ARG A 71 5.62 -20.75 13.50
N HIS A 72 4.44 -20.15 13.41
CA HIS A 72 3.61 -20.21 12.21
C HIS A 72 4.21 -19.45 11.03
N SER A 73 4.76 -18.25 11.24
CA SER A 73 5.44 -17.48 10.19
C SER A 73 6.63 -18.25 9.60
N SER A 74 7.49 -18.81 10.46
CA SER A 74 8.64 -19.62 10.02
C SER A 74 8.21 -20.87 9.25
N THR A 75 7.12 -21.51 9.69
CA THR A 75 6.57 -22.69 9.01
C THR A 75 5.96 -22.31 7.65
N ALA A 76 5.27 -21.18 7.57
CA ALA A 76 4.71 -20.65 6.32
C ALA A 76 5.81 -20.42 5.28
N LEU A 77 6.88 -19.70 5.64
CA LEU A 77 8.02 -19.44 4.75
C LEU A 77 8.70 -20.72 4.27
N LYS A 78 8.91 -21.69 5.16
CA LYS A 78 9.53 -22.99 4.81
C LYS A 78 8.67 -23.81 3.83
N LEU A 79 7.35 -23.79 3.99
CA LEU A 79 6.44 -24.51 3.10
C LEU A 79 6.24 -23.75 1.77
N PHE A 80 6.19 -22.41 1.85
CA PHE A 80 6.06 -21.53 0.70
C PHE A 80 7.23 -21.68 -0.27
N SER A 81 8.48 -21.70 0.22
CA SER A 81 9.66 -21.87 -0.63
C SER A 81 9.65 -23.17 -1.43
N LYS A 82 9.11 -24.26 -0.86
CA LYS A 82 8.92 -25.54 -1.56
C LYS A 82 7.80 -25.50 -2.59
N ALA A 83 6.83 -24.60 -2.40
CA ALA A 83 5.61 -24.51 -3.19
C ALA A 83 5.74 -23.60 -4.44
N LEU A 84 6.77 -22.75 -4.51
CA LEU A 84 7.00 -21.75 -5.57
C LEU A 84 6.94 -22.29 -7.01
N ILE A 85 7.33 -23.54 -7.21
CA ILE A 85 7.42 -24.17 -8.54
C ILE A 85 6.10 -24.81 -8.96
N TYR A 86 5.32 -25.33 -8.01
CA TYR A 86 4.22 -26.27 -8.29
C TYR A 86 2.82 -25.73 -7.94
N SER A 87 2.74 -24.59 -7.25
CA SER A 87 1.46 -24.00 -6.83
C SER A 87 0.99 -22.92 -7.80
N ASP A 88 -0.33 -22.67 -7.81
CA ASP A 88 -0.91 -21.60 -8.61
C ASP A 88 -0.49 -20.22 -8.10
N ILE A 89 -0.36 -19.27 -9.03
CA ILE A 89 0.08 -17.91 -8.75
C ILE A 89 -0.82 -17.19 -7.73
N VAL A 90 -2.14 -17.42 -7.77
CA VAL A 90 -3.09 -16.76 -6.88
C VAL A 90 -2.78 -17.10 -5.43
N SER A 91 -2.63 -18.39 -5.11
CA SER A 91 -2.34 -18.79 -3.72
C SER A 91 -0.91 -18.44 -3.27
N LEU A 92 0.05 -18.35 -4.20
CA LEU A 92 1.37 -17.81 -3.88
C LEU A 92 1.29 -16.31 -3.54
N LEU A 93 0.57 -15.53 -4.35
CA LEU A 93 0.40 -14.09 -4.14
C LEU A 93 -0.40 -13.78 -2.86
N GLU A 94 -1.48 -14.52 -2.60
CA GLU A 94 -2.24 -14.46 -1.33
C GLU A 94 -1.30 -14.67 -0.13
N THR A 95 -0.37 -15.61 -0.23
CA THR A 95 0.59 -15.89 0.85
C THR A 95 1.57 -14.74 1.04
N ILE A 96 2.11 -14.18 -0.05
CA ILE A 96 2.99 -13.00 -0.01
C ILE A 96 2.28 -11.84 0.67
N LEU A 97 1.05 -11.51 0.24
CA LEU A 97 0.27 -10.42 0.81
C LEU A 97 0.08 -10.59 2.34
N VAL A 98 -0.24 -11.79 2.80
CA VAL A 98 -0.45 -12.08 4.22
C VAL A 98 0.86 -11.98 5.02
N ILE A 99 1.98 -12.50 4.49
CA ILE A 99 3.29 -12.44 5.15
C ILE A 99 3.80 -11.00 5.21
N VAL A 100 3.71 -10.27 4.09
CA VAL A 100 4.13 -8.88 4.01
C VAL A 100 3.31 -8.03 4.98
N ASN A 101 1.98 -8.23 5.04
CA ASN A 101 1.14 -7.56 6.03
C ASN A 101 1.53 -7.91 7.48
N LEU A 102 1.84 -9.18 7.78
CA LEU A 102 2.36 -9.59 9.09
C LEU A 102 3.61 -8.76 9.46
N GLU A 103 4.58 -8.70 8.56
CA GLU A 103 5.83 -7.96 8.76
C GLU A 103 5.57 -6.46 8.97
N THR A 104 4.65 -5.86 8.18
CA THR A 104 4.32 -4.42 8.31
C THR A 104 3.87 -4.08 9.72
N SER A 105 3.13 -4.99 10.34
CA SER A 105 2.49 -4.77 11.63
C SER A 105 3.42 -5.01 12.83
N GLN A 106 4.64 -5.50 12.57
CA GLN A 106 5.67 -5.78 13.57
C GLN A 106 6.77 -4.74 13.54
N THR A 107 7.33 -4.45 12.37
CA THR A 107 8.47 -3.54 12.21
C THR A 107 8.41 -2.80 10.88
N ALA A 108 8.85 -1.54 10.89
CA ALA A 108 9.06 -0.78 9.65
C ALA A 108 10.31 -1.25 8.88
N SER A 109 11.25 -1.92 9.56
CA SER A 109 12.44 -2.55 8.97
C SER A 109 12.16 -4.02 8.76
N SER A 110 11.85 -4.43 7.52
CA SER A 110 11.64 -5.83 7.15
C SER A 110 12.33 -6.16 5.83
N THR A 111 12.33 -7.44 5.46
CA THR A 111 12.84 -7.98 4.18
C THR A 111 11.89 -7.72 3.00
N TRP A 112 11.24 -6.55 2.94
CA TRP A 112 10.30 -6.13 1.91
C TRP A 112 10.78 -6.43 0.50
N SER A 113 12.03 -6.09 0.21
CA SER A 113 12.63 -6.26 -1.11
C SER A 113 12.65 -7.73 -1.55
N ILE A 114 12.82 -8.68 -0.63
CA ILE A 114 12.81 -10.11 -0.96
C ILE A 114 11.41 -10.53 -1.40
N HIS A 115 10.38 -10.12 -0.67
CA HIS A 115 8.99 -10.47 -0.96
C HIS A 115 8.47 -9.79 -2.23
N LEU A 116 8.79 -8.51 -2.43
CA LEU A 116 8.40 -7.75 -3.61
C LEU A 116 9.08 -8.25 -4.87
N ASN A 117 10.39 -8.54 -4.82
CA ASN A 117 11.10 -9.16 -5.94
C ASN A 117 10.55 -10.56 -6.24
N GLY A 118 10.18 -11.33 -5.22
CA GLY A 118 9.51 -12.62 -5.37
C GLY A 118 8.15 -12.49 -6.06
N ALA A 119 7.34 -11.51 -5.66
CA ALA A 119 6.04 -11.23 -6.27
C ALA A 119 6.20 -10.81 -7.74
N GLN A 120 7.16 -9.93 -8.04
CA GLN A 120 7.48 -9.51 -9.40
C GLN A 120 7.84 -10.71 -10.27
N GLY A 121 8.76 -11.57 -9.82
CA GLY A 121 9.16 -12.75 -10.57
C GLY A 121 8.02 -13.74 -10.82
N LEU A 122 7.07 -13.86 -9.89
CA LEU A 122 5.85 -14.67 -10.10
C LEU A 122 4.94 -14.07 -11.16
N LEU A 123 4.72 -12.76 -11.12
CA LEU A 123 3.85 -12.04 -12.06
C LEU A 123 4.43 -11.97 -13.47
N GLU A 124 5.74 -11.78 -13.60
CA GLU A 124 6.45 -11.79 -14.88
C GLU A 124 6.40 -13.18 -15.54
N ARG A 125 6.58 -14.27 -14.76
CA ARG A 125 6.45 -15.65 -15.27
C ARG A 125 5.08 -15.92 -15.88
N ASP A 126 4.05 -15.27 -15.38
CA ASP A 126 2.65 -15.47 -15.77
C ASP A 126 2.16 -14.43 -16.80
N SER A 127 3.06 -13.54 -17.26
CA SER A 127 2.74 -12.41 -18.14
C SER A 127 1.56 -11.58 -17.60
N ALA A 128 1.58 -11.28 -16.29
CA ALA A 128 0.39 -10.83 -15.56
C ALA A 128 -0.25 -9.54 -16.08
N VAL A 129 0.54 -8.65 -16.68
CA VAL A 129 0.05 -7.41 -17.31
C VAL A 129 -0.92 -7.69 -18.46
N GLU A 130 -0.70 -8.79 -19.19
CA GLU A 130 -1.50 -9.19 -20.37
C GLU A 130 -2.55 -10.23 -19.99
N SER A 131 -2.20 -11.18 -19.11
CA SER A 131 -3.00 -12.38 -18.83
C SER A 131 -4.19 -12.17 -17.89
N HIS A 132 -4.17 -11.15 -17.03
CA HIS A 132 -5.18 -10.98 -15.96
C HIS A 132 -6.12 -9.79 -16.13
N VAL A 133 -6.17 -9.21 -17.32
CA VAL A 133 -7.17 -8.20 -17.67
C VAL A 133 -8.57 -8.80 -17.47
N GLY A 134 -9.35 -8.23 -16.55
CA GLY A 134 -10.69 -8.73 -16.19
C GLY A 134 -10.77 -9.61 -14.93
N ASN A 135 -9.65 -10.07 -14.36
CA ASN A 135 -9.66 -10.71 -13.04
C ASN A 135 -9.50 -9.65 -11.94
N SER A 136 -10.60 -9.00 -11.57
CA SER A 136 -10.65 -7.91 -10.57
C SER A 136 -9.86 -8.24 -9.29
N ARG A 137 -9.88 -9.51 -8.82
CA ARG A 137 -9.15 -9.93 -7.63
C ARG A 137 -7.65 -9.92 -7.83
N MET A 138 -7.17 -10.52 -8.92
CA MET A 138 -5.75 -10.51 -9.24
C MET A 138 -5.25 -9.07 -9.41
N VAL A 139 -6.01 -8.23 -10.11
CA VAL A 139 -5.67 -6.83 -10.32
C VAL A 139 -5.57 -6.07 -9.00
N ALA A 140 -6.52 -6.25 -8.06
CA ALA A 140 -6.43 -5.65 -6.73
C ALA A 140 -5.22 -6.16 -5.91
N GLN A 141 -4.84 -7.42 -6.06
CA GLN A 141 -3.64 -7.98 -5.42
C GLN A 141 -2.36 -7.37 -6.00
N ILE A 142 -2.29 -7.22 -7.32
CA ILE A 142 -1.20 -6.52 -8.01
C ILE A 142 -1.13 -5.06 -7.53
N ALA A 143 -2.27 -4.38 -7.41
CA ALA A 143 -2.33 -2.99 -6.96
C ALA A 143 -1.70 -2.80 -5.57
N ILE A 144 -1.96 -3.70 -4.62
CA ILE A 144 -1.36 -3.64 -3.28
C ILE A 144 0.16 -3.87 -3.31
N VAL A 145 0.64 -4.83 -4.11
CA VAL A 145 2.08 -5.11 -4.22
C VAL A 145 2.81 -3.93 -4.85
N VAL A 146 2.25 -3.36 -5.92
CA VAL A 146 2.78 -2.15 -6.58
C VAL A 146 2.76 -0.97 -5.62
N TRP A 147 1.68 -0.79 -4.85
CA TRP A 147 1.58 0.25 -3.84
C TRP A 147 2.72 0.18 -2.81
N TRP A 148 3.01 -1.00 -2.28
CA TRP A 148 4.11 -1.19 -1.33
C TRP A 148 5.47 -0.90 -1.96
N ASP A 149 5.72 -1.39 -3.18
CA ASP A 149 6.96 -1.12 -3.90
C ASP A 149 7.17 0.38 -4.14
N VAL A 150 6.16 1.07 -4.67
CA VAL A 150 6.20 2.51 -4.92
C VAL A 150 6.42 3.30 -3.64
N THR A 151 5.71 2.96 -2.57
CA THR A 151 5.86 3.62 -1.26
C THR A 151 7.28 3.48 -0.72
N ILE A 152 7.82 2.27 -0.71
CA ILE A 152 9.16 1.98 -0.20
C ILE A 152 10.21 2.68 -1.05
N ALA A 153 10.08 2.62 -2.38
CA ALA A 153 10.98 3.27 -3.32
C ALA A 153 10.97 4.79 -3.17
N PHE A 154 9.78 5.38 -3.03
CA PHE A 154 9.59 6.81 -2.82
C PHE A 154 10.29 7.29 -1.55
N ILE A 155 10.02 6.66 -0.40
CA ILE A 155 10.66 7.01 0.88
C ILE A 155 12.17 6.78 0.81
N SER A 156 12.61 5.68 0.20
CA SER A 156 14.03 5.30 0.12
C SER A 156 14.81 6.05 -0.96
N ARG A 157 14.15 6.88 -1.78
CA ARG A 157 14.74 7.59 -2.94
C ARG A 157 15.41 6.63 -3.91
N ARG A 158 14.73 5.52 -4.22
CA ARG A 158 15.18 4.48 -5.14
C ARG A 158 14.18 4.33 -6.27
N GLU A 159 14.62 3.72 -7.37
CA GLU A 159 13.71 3.32 -8.42
C GLU A 159 12.86 2.13 -7.91
N PRO A 160 11.53 2.15 -8.13
CA PRO A 160 10.67 1.00 -7.83
C PRO A 160 11.13 -0.25 -8.60
N SER A 161 10.94 -1.43 -8.00
CA SER A 161 11.24 -2.70 -8.67
C SER A 161 10.26 -2.98 -9.80
N PHE A 162 8.98 -2.63 -9.62
CA PHE A 162 7.94 -2.84 -10.61
C PHE A 162 8.02 -1.80 -11.75
N PRO A 163 7.98 -2.24 -13.03
CA PRO A 163 7.94 -1.33 -14.16
C PRO A 163 6.68 -0.46 -14.20
N MET A 164 6.79 0.72 -14.83
CA MET A 164 5.68 1.67 -15.01
C MET A 164 4.45 1.04 -15.71
N SER A 165 4.67 0.04 -16.58
CA SER A 165 3.59 -0.66 -17.29
C SER A 165 2.57 -1.32 -16.36
N TYR A 166 2.96 -1.68 -15.13
CA TYR A 166 2.00 -2.16 -14.14
C TYR A 166 1.05 -1.05 -13.68
N LEU A 167 1.55 0.17 -13.48
CA LEU A 167 0.72 1.32 -13.12
C LEU A 167 -0.16 1.76 -14.29
N ASP A 168 0.35 1.71 -15.53
CA ASP A 168 -0.44 2.00 -16.72
C ASP A 168 -1.62 1.02 -16.84
N MET A 169 -1.36 -0.28 -16.66
CA MET A 169 -2.42 -1.30 -16.62
C MET A 169 -3.41 -1.02 -15.49
N LEU A 170 -2.93 -0.77 -14.27
CA LEU A 170 -3.78 -0.52 -13.12
C LEU A 170 -4.65 0.73 -13.26
N ALA A 171 -4.12 1.81 -13.84
CA ALA A 171 -4.86 3.03 -14.11
C ALA A 171 -6.04 2.80 -15.08
N THR A 172 -5.91 1.87 -16.03
CA THR A 172 -7.01 1.51 -16.93
C THR A 172 -8.08 0.62 -16.27
N GLN A 173 -7.76 -0.02 -15.14
CA GLN A 173 -8.63 -0.98 -14.45
C GLN A 173 -9.27 -0.41 -13.18
N ASP A 174 -8.82 0.75 -12.68
CA ASP A 174 -9.41 1.45 -11.54
C ASP A 174 -10.74 2.10 -11.94
N THR A 175 -11.78 1.27 -11.96
CA THR A 175 -13.15 1.66 -12.35
C THR A 175 -14.01 2.08 -11.15
N GLY A 176 -13.50 1.95 -9.92
CA GLY A 176 -14.24 2.26 -8.69
C GLY A 176 -15.36 1.28 -8.31
N GLU A 177 -15.80 0.37 -9.20
CA GLU A 177 -16.96 -0.50 -8.95
C GLU A 177 -16.69 -1.65 -7.97
N SER A 178 -15.45 -2.16 -7.93
CA SER A 178 -15.11 -3.39 -7.19
C SER A 178 -13.93 -3.20 -6.23
N TRP A 179 -13.00 -2.34 -6.60
CA TRP A 179 -11.88 -1.82 -5.83
C TRP A 179 -11.45 -0.49 -6.46
N SER A 180 -10.70 0.32 -5.72
CA SER A 180 -9.98 1.48 -6.24
C SER A 180 -8.73 1.73 -5.41
N PHE A 181 -7.79 2.53 -5.91
CA PHE A 181 -6.60 2.89 -5.17
C PHE A 181 -6.93 3.60 -3.84
N ILE A 182 -7.91 4.50 -3.84
CA ILE A 182 -8.37 5.18 -2.61
C ILE A 182 -8.92 4.17 -1.60
N VAL A 183 -9.70 3.19 -2.06
CA VAL A 183 -10.27 2.15 -1.18
C VAL A 183 -9.17 1.25 -0.61
N LEU A 184 -8.19 0.87 -1.44
CA LEU A 184 -7.13 -0.04 -1.05
C LEU A 184 -6.09 0.60 -0.12
N ASN A 185 -5.69 1.84 -0.38
CA ASN A 185 -4.55 2.48 0.27
C ASN A 185 -4.73 3.98 0.57
N GLY A 186 -5.89 4.57 0.29
CA GLY A 186 -6.23 5.95 0.64
C GLY A 186 -5.59 7.00 -0.27
N CYS A 187 -4.79 6.58 -1.25
CA CYS A 187 -4.10 7.45 -2.20
C CYS A 187 -4.68 7.24 -3.60
N PRO A 188 -5.05 8.29 -4.36
CA PRO A 188 -5.45 8.16 -5.76
C PRO A 188 -4.33 7.63 -6.66
N ILE A 189 -4.68 6.95 -7.75
CA ILE A 189 -3.70 6.35 -8.68
C ILE A 189 -2.79 7.41 -9.33
N GLU A 190 -3.30 8.61 -9.58
CA GLU A 190 -2.54 9.75 -10.12
C GLU A 190 -1.38 10.13 -9.18
N PHE A 191 -1.62 10.06 -7.88
CA PHE A 191 -0.60 10.32 -6.87
C PHE A 191 0.40 9.17 -6.77
N VAL A 192 -0.03 7.91 -6.91
CA VAL A 192 0.89 6.77 -6.99
C VAL A 192 1.80 6.87 -8.23
N ILE A 193 1.26 7.30 -9.37
CA ILE A 193 2.02 7.59 -10.59
C ILE A 193 3.05 8.71 -10.35
N ALA A 194 2.63 9.81 -9.71
CA ALA A 194 3.52 10.90 -9.35
C ALA A 194 4.64 10.44 -8.40
N MET A 195 4.31 9.66 -7.37
CA MET A 195 5.28 9.07 -6.43
C MET A 195 6.31 8.20 -7.16
N THR A 196 5.89 7.34 -8.08
CA THR A 196 6.78 6.50 -8.90
C THR A 196 7.76 7.33 -9.73
N ARG A 197 7.24 8.35 -10.43
CA ARG A 197 8.07 9.24 -11.26
C ARG A 197 9.07 10.02 -10.39
N LEU A 198 8.63 10.53 -9.24
CA LEU A 198 9.50 11.23 -8.28
C LEU A 198 10.54 10.30 -7.65
N ALA A 199 10.19 9.05 -7.32
CA ALA A 199 11.12 8.07 -6.76
C ALA A 199 12.26 7.77 -7.74
N LYS A 200 11.93 7.56 -9.01
CA LYS A 200 12.90 7.40 -10.10
C LYS A 200 13.79 8.62 -10.26
N LEU A 201 13.20 9.83 -10.29
CA LEU A 201 13.95 11.08 -10.36
C LEU A 201 14.86 11.27 -9.14
N ALA A 202 14.43 10.88 -7.94
CA ALA A 202 15.20 11.00 -6.71
C ALA A 202 16.40 10.05 -6.70
N ALA A 203 16.24 8.85 -7.26
CA ALA A 203 17.33 7.89 -7.46
C ALA A 203 18.39 8.45 -8.43
N ILE A 204 17.95 9.09 -9.53
CA ILE A 204 18.84 9.75 -10.48
C ILE A 204 19.53 10.95 -9.80
N TYR A 205 18.77 11.81 -9.12
CA TYR A 205 19.28 12.97 -8.41
C TYR A 205 20.37 12.61 -7.38
N THR A 206 20.15 11.55 -6.61
CA THR A 206 21.11 11.04 -5.62
C THR A 206 22.42 10.54 -6.27
N LYS A 207 22.34 10.00 -7.50
CA LYS A 207 23.53 9.61 -8.27
C LYS A 207 24.25 10.83 -8.86
N THR A 208 23.52 11.75 -9.47
CA THR A 208 24.09 12.94 -10.13
C THR A 208 24.74 13.90 -9.15
N THR A 209 24.18 14.07 -7.95
CA THR A 209 24.76 14.91 -6.89
C THR A 209 26.10 14.41 -6.36
N ARG A 210 26.47 13.16 -6.65
CA ARG A 210 27.79 12.58 -6.34
C ARG A 210 28.79 12.69 -7.50
N MET A 211 28.39 13.29 -8.63
CA MET A 211 29.21 13.42 -9.84
C MET A 211 29.65 14.87 -10.02
N ASP A 212 30.94 15.10 -10.28
CA ASP A 212 31.51 16.47 -10.33
C ASP A 212 31.14 17.26 -11.59
N TRP A 213 30.72 16.58 -12.67
CA TRP A 213 30.53 17.19 -13.99
C TRP A 213 29.11 16.95 -14.56
N THR A 214 28.11 16.80 -13.69
CA THR A 214 26.73 16.53 -14.11
C THR A 214 25.73 17.37 -13.34
N ILE A 215 24.85 18.07 -14.05
CA ILE A 215 23.75 18.83 -13.47
C ILE A 215 22.47 18.03 -13.63
N PHE A 216 21.72 17.90 -12.55
CA PHE A 216 20.40 17.29 -12.60
C PHE A 216 19.38 18.26 -13.22
N ASN A 217 18.65 17.81 -14.24
CA ASN A 217 17.56 18.58 -14.81
C ASN A 217 16.33 18.53 -13.89
N THR A 218 15.93 19.68 -13.32
CA THR A 218 14.77 19.78 -12.42
C THR A 218 13.42 19.90 -13.13
N PHE A 219 13.41 20.20 -14.43
CA PHE A 219 12.16 20.41 -15.19
C PHE A 219 11.15 19.24 -15.05
N PRO A 220 11.54 17.95 -15.13
CA PRO A 220 10.60 16.86 -14.92
C PRO A 220 9.97 16.82 -13.52
N VAL A 221 10.68 17.32 -12.50
CA VAL A 221 10.15 17.43 -11.13
C VAL A 221 9.11 18.53 -11.06
N GLU A 222 9.37 19.68 -11.69
CA GLU A 222 8.45 20.82 -11.74
C GLU A 222 7.12 20.43 -12.42
N VAL A 223 7.19 19.70 -13.54
CA VAL A 223 6.00 19.16 -14.22
C VAL A 223 5.16 18.29 -13.30
N ILE A 224 5.77 17.36 -12.55
CA ILE A 224 5.03 16.49 -11.62
C ILE A 224 4.46 17.30 -10.44
N ILE A 225 5.18 18.30 -9.95
CA ILE A 225 4.68 19.19 -8.89
C ILE A 225 3.41 19.90 -9.36
N ASP A 226 3.40 20.42 -10.59
CA ASP A 226 2.24 21.14 -11.12
C ASP A 226 1.07 20.17 -11.38
N GLU A 227 1.32 18.96 -11.91
CA GLU A 227 0.29 17.90 -12.00
C GLU A 227 -0.36 17.60 -10.63
N VAL A 228 0.42 17.49 -9.54
CA VAL A 228 -0.09 17.21 -8.19
C VAL A 228 -0.84 18.41 -7.61
N LYS A 229 -0.41 19.64 -7.89
CA LYS A 229 -1.11 20.86 -7.47
C LYS A 229 -2.46 21.02 -8.17
N ASP A 230 -2.48 20.77 -9.48
CA ASP A 230 -3.65 20.99 -10.33
C ASP A 230 -4.67 19.85 -10.24
N TYR A 231 -4.33 18.76 -9.54
CA TYR A 231 -5.25 17.64 -9.31
C TYR A 231 -6.59 18.10 -8.69
N VAL A 232 -7.70 17.74 -9.34
CA VAL A 232 -9.05 18.10 -8.88
C VAL A 232 -9.57 17.02 -7.94
N ASN A 233 -9.74 17.36 -6.66
CA ASN A 233 -10.25 16.43 -5.66
C ASN A 233 -11.79 16.34 -5.73
N GLN A 234 -12.29 15.26 -6.34
CA GLN A 234 -13.72 15.00 -6.54
C GLN A 234 -14.49 14.76 -5.23
N GLU A 235 -13.79 14.47 -4.12
CA GLU A 235 -14.41 14.27 -2.80
C GLU A 235 -14.77 15.59 -2.12
N LYS A 236 -14.40 16.74 -2.72
CA LYS A 236 -14.77 18.05 -2.20
C LYS A 236 -16.30 18.20 -2.15
N VAL A 237 -16.82 18.49 -0.96
CA VAL A 237 -18.24 18.77 -0.75
C VAL A 237 -18.46 20.27 -0.85
N ASP A 238 -19.15 20.73 -1.90
CA ASP A 238 -19.55 22.13 -2.04
C ASP A 238 -20.92 22.36 -1.39
N ILE A 239 -21.04 23.43 -0.59
CA ILE A 239 -22.28 23.76 0.15
C ILE A 239 -23.45 24.00 -0.80
N ASP A 240 -23.16 24.59 -1.96
CA ASP A 240 -24.17 24.96 -2.96
C ASP A 240 -24.68 23.76 -3.77
N HIS A 241 -23.99 22.63 -3.69
CA HIS A 241 -24.29 21.40 -4.44
C HIS A 241 -24.15 20.22 -3.48
N PRO A 242 -25.13 19.98 -2.58
CA PRO A 242 -25.16 18.77 -1.78
C PRO A 242 -25.41 17.56 -2.69
N GLY A 243 -24.39 17.15 -3.45
CA GLY A 243 -24.44 16.10 -4.44
C GLY A 243 -24.77 14.77 -3.76
N ASN A 244 -25.84 14.12 -4.26
CA ASN A 244 -26.41 12.83 -3.87
C ASN A 244 -26.31 12.49 -2.37
N LEU A 245 -27.41 12.72 -1.66
CA LEU A 245 -27.70 12.29 -0.28
C LEU A 245 -27.62 10.76 -0.05
N ASP A 246 -27.19 9.97 -1.04
CA ASP A 246 -27.06 8.52 -0.94
C ASP A 246 -25.81 8.09 -0.14
N GLU A 247 -24.82 8.97 0.00
CA GLU A 247 -23.58 8.69 0.75
C GLU A 247 -23.43 9.61 1.97
N ASP A 248 -22.90 9.07 3.07
CA ASP A 248 -22.58 9.83 4.29
C ASP A 248 -21.61 10.99 3.99
N PRO A 249 -22.03 12.26 4.21
CA PRO A 249 -21.18 13.42 3.98
C PRO A 249 -19.89 13.39 4.80
N ASN A 250 -19.88 12.75 5.98
CA ASN A 250 -18.68 12.63 6.79
C ASN A 250 -17.67 11.66 6.18
N ALA A 251 -18.12 10.52 5.67
CA ALA A 251 -17.25 9.57 4.97
C ALA A 251 -16.58 10.22 3.74
N ARG A 252 -17.37 10.96 2.96
CA ARG A 252 -16.86 11.76 1.82
C ARG A 252 -15.83 12.80 2.25
N ARG A 253 -16.10 13.52 3.33
CA ARG A 253 -15.17 14.48 3.91
C ARG A 253 -13.88 13.84 4.44
N ASN A 254 -13.95 12.63 5.01
CA ASN A 254 -12.77 11.89 5.46
C ASN A 254 -11.89 11.50 4.26
N ARG A 255 -12.49 11.05 3.15
CA ARG A 255 -11.76 10.78 1.89
C ARG A 255 -11.13 12.04 1.32
N PHE A 256 -11.84 13.18 1.33
CA PHE A 256 -11.27 14.47 0.92
C PHE A 256 -9.99 14.79 1.69
N HIS A 257 -10.06 14.74 3.03
CA HIS A 257 -8.89 15.03 3.88
C HIS A 257 -7.77 14.00 3.73
N CYS A 258 -8.11 12.74 3.44
CA CYS A 258 -7.13 11.72 3.09
C CYS A 258 -6.39 12.14 1.80
N ILE A 259 -7.10 12.36 0.70
CA ILE A 259 -6.48 12.76 -0.57
C ILE A 259 -5.62 14.03 -0.41
N GLU A 260 -6.11 15.03 0.33
CA GLU A 260 -5.33 16.25 0.58
C GLU A 260 -4.07 16.00 1.43
N ALA A 261 -4.11 15.13 2.44
CA ALA A 261 -2.92 14.77 3.19
C ALA A 261 -1.85 14.15 2.27
N TRP A 262 -2.25 13.26 1.35
CA TRP A 262 -1.35 12.70 0.35
C TRP A 262 -0.77 13.73 -0.62
N ARG A 263 -1.62 14.59 -1.19
CA ARG A 263 -1.20 15.68 -2.08
C ARG A 263 -0.08 16.50 -1.45
N HIS A 264 -0.31 16.97 -0.22
CA HIS A 264 0.64 17.84 0.48
C HIS A 264 1.88 17.08 0.95
N ALA A 265 1.79 15.78 1.25
CA ALA A 265 2.94 14.93 1.58
C ALA A 265 3.86 14.74 0.37
N ILE A 266 3.30 14.54 -0.83
CA ILE A 266 4.06 14.41 -2.08
C ILE A 266 4.77 15.73 -2.42
N LEU A 267 4.06 16.85 -2.29
CA LEU A 267 4.67 18.18 -2.48
C LEU A 267 5.79 18.43 -1.47
N LEU A 268 5.54 18.14 -0.18
CA LEU A 268 6.54 18.25 0.88
C LEU A 268 7.80 17.44 0.56
N TYR A 269 7.63 16.20 0.10
CA TYR A 269 8.73 15.35 -0.34
C TYR A 269 9.51 15.99 -1.48
N ALA A 270 8.83 16.42 -2.56
CA ALA A 270 9.48 17.00 -3.73
C ALA A 270 10.31 18.24 -3.36
N TYR A 271 9.74 19.15 -2.56
CA TYR A 271 10.44 20.35 -2.08
C TYR A 271 11.59 20.05 -1.11
N ARG A 272 11.56 18.94 -0.36
CA ARG A 272 12.68 18.54 0.50
C ARG A 272 13.80 17.85 -0.26
N VAL A 273 13.46 16.99 -1.22
CA VAL A 273 14.44 16.13 -1.89
C VAL A 273 15.18 16.89 -2.99
N PHE A 274 14.47 17.66 -3.81
CA PHE A 274 15.03 18.28 -5.01
C PHE A 274 15.45 19.75 -4.83
N ALA A 275 15.33 20.33 -3.63
CA ALA A 275 15.82 21.67 -3.33
C ALA A 275 17.06 21.60 -2.42
N PRO A 276 18.29 21.62 -2.98
CA PRO A 276 19.52 21.52 -2.20
C PRO A 276 19.75 22.74 -1.29
N ASN A 277 19.34 23.94 -1.74
CA ASN A 277 19.45 25.18 -0.97
C ASN A 277 18.10 25.56 -0.37
N GLN A 278 17.96 25.32 0.93
CA GLN A 278 16.78 25.61 1.72
C GLN A 278 16.80 27.07 2.19
N GLU A 279 16.51 27.98 1.27
CA GLU A 279 16.27 29.39 1.59
C GLU A 279 15.10 29.53 2.58
N GLU A 280 15.06 30.65 3.32
CA GLU A 280 14.07 30.88 4.37
C GLU A 280 12.61 30.74 3.87
N ALA A 281 12.33 31.22 2.66
CA ALA A 281 11.01 31.07 2.04
C ALA A 281 10.63 29.61 1.79
N LYS A 282 11.59 28.76 1.38
CA LYS A 282 11.36 27.31 1.15
C LYS A 282 11.18 26.56 2.45
N LEU A 283 11.91 26.93 3.51
CA LEU A 283 11.72 26.37 4.86
C LEU A 283 10.32 26.68 5.41
N ARG A 284 9.81 27.90 5.16
CA ARG A 284 8.43 28.27 5.51
C ARG A 284 7.42 27.46 4.73
N LEU A 285 7.63 27.25 3.43
CA LEU A 285 6.78 26.39 2.60
C LEU A 285 6.76 24.93 3.11
N ILE A 286 7.93 24.35 3.42
CA ILE A 286 8.05 23.00 4.00
C ILE A 286 7.28 22.91 5.32
N SER A 287 7.43 23.91 6.19
CA SER A 287 6.73 23.95 7.48
C SER A 287 5.21 24.08 7.31
N HIS A 288 4.78 24.89 6.33
CA HIS A 288 3.37 25.02 5.97
C HIS A 288 2.80 23.70 5.46
N LEU A 289 3.45 23.05 4.50
CA LEU A 289 3.01 21.76 3.94
C LEU A 289 2.94 20.67 5.02
N ALA A 290 3.96 20.57 5.87
CA ALA A 290 3.95 19.61 6.98
C ALA A 290 2.76 19.85 7.93
N ARG A 291 2.43 21.11 8.20
CA ARG A 291 1.25 21.45 9.00
C ARG A 291 -0.05 21.07 8.30
N VAL A 292 -0.20 21.36 7.01
CA VAL A 292 -1.41 21.01 6.24
C VAL A 292 -1.62 19.49 6.20
N VAL A 293 -0.56 18.70 6.05
CA VAL A 293 -0.64 17.23 6.15
C VAL A 293 -1.18 16.81 7.51
N LEU A 294 -0.59 17.32 8.60
CA LEU A 294 -1.03 16.97 9.96
C LEU A 294 -2.46 17.42 10.25
N ASP A 295 -2.84 18.61 9.80
CA ASP A 295 -4.20 19.14 10.00
C ASP A 295 -5.22 18.32 9.19
N SER A 296 -4.89 17.91 7.97
CA SER A 296 -5.75 17.02 7.16
C SER A 296 -5.94 15.65 7.82
N VAL A 297 -4.85 15.02 8.32
CA VAL A 297 -4.94 13.74 9.05
C VAL A 297 -5.75 13.89 10.35
N ARG A 298 -5.69 15.03 11.02
CA ARG A 298 -6.47 15.31 12.24
C ARG A 298 -7.97 15.45 11.98
N CYS A 299 -8.37 15.85 10.79
CA CYS A 299 -9.78 15.92 10.40
C CYS A 299 -10.42 14.53 10.20
N ILE A 300 -9.62 13.47 10.10
CA ILE A 300 -10.10 12.09 9.99
C ILE A 300 -10.25 11.48 11.41
N PRO A 301 -11.43 10.92 11.77
CA PRO A 301 -11.65 10.26 13.05
C PRO A 301 -10.60 9.18 13.35
N ARG A 302 -10.37 8.89 14.63
CA ARG A 302 -9.35 7.89 15.04
C ARG A 302 -9.78 6.46 14.70
N GLU A 303 -11.08 6.25 14.69
CA GLU A 303 -11.76 4.99 14.47
C GLU A 303 -11.90 4.66 12.98
N ASP A 304 -11.66 5.65 12.11
CA ASP A 304 -11.76 5.49 10.66
C ASP A 304 -10.49 4.82 10.11
N THR A 305 -10.67 3.76 9.34
CA THR A 305 -9.60 2.98 8.72
C THR A 305 -8.78 3.80 7.71
N LEU A 306 -9.34 4.87 7.13
CA LEU A 306 -8.60 5.79 6.25
C LEU A 306 -7.38 6.40 6.93
N ARG A 307 -7.43 6.58 8.26
CA ARG A 307 -6.32 7.12 9.04
C ARG A 307 -5.11 6.19 9.04
N SER A 308 -5.33 4.87 8.95
CA SER A 308 -4.24 3.87 8.90
C SER A 308 -3.36 4.02 7.66
N SER A 309 -3.87 4.61 6.59
CA SER A 309 -3.14 4.90 5.35
C SER A 309 -1.92 5.80 5.59
N TYR A 310 -1.85 6.54 6.70
CA TYR A 310 -0.73 7.39 7.11
C TYR A 310 0.18 6.75 8.17
N CYS A 311 -0.13 5.54 8.63
CA CYS A 311 0.61 4.83 9.67
C CYS A 311 1.71 3.90 9.11
N TYR A 312 1.73 3.65 7.79
CA TYR A 312 2.95 3.18 7.11
C TYR A 312 4.01 4.30 7.15
N PRO A 313 5.32 4.02 7.03
CA PRO A 313 6.38 4.93 7.51
C PRO A 313 6.50 6.18 6.62
N TYR A 314 5.59 7.14 6.78
CA TYR A 314 5.57 8.40 6.02
C TYR A 314 6.35 9.53 6.70
N PHE A 315 7.03 9.26 7.83
CA PHE A 315 7.90 10.21 8.52
C PHE A 315 9.08 9.52 9.18
#